data_AF-A0AAD2WF26-F1
#
_entry.id   AF-A0AAD2WF26-F1
#
_cell.length_a   1.000
_cell.length_b   1.000
_cell.length_c   1.000
_cell.angle_alpha   90.00
_cell.angle_beta   90.00
_cell.angle_gamma   90.00
#
_symmetry.space_group_name_H-M   'P 1'
#
loop_
_entity.id
_entity.type
_entity.pdbx_description
1 polymer ?
#
loop_
_entity_poly.entity_id
_entity_poly.type
_entity_poly.pdbx_seq_one_letter_code
_entity_poly.pdbx_strand_id
1 'polypeptide(L)'
;MIPLPMALPPSKYSGTIMTLTDAVIVLLLAERIHGTDEAIRKSAKNVAKKLPRSKRDLMYHIAKSQRPSEMIRHIALGLDD
;
A
#
# COMPACT_ATOMS: atom_id res chain seq x y z
N MET A 1 27.89 -31.44 -16.75
CA MET A 1 26.60 -31.61 -16.06
C MET A 1 26.35 -30.34 -15.26
N ILE A 2 25.57 -29.41 -15.80
CA ILE A 2 25.14 -28.21 -15.07
C ILE A 2 24.00 -28.67 -14.15
N PRO A 3 24.05 -28.43 -12.83
CA PRO A 3 22.95 -28.85 -11.98
C PRO A 3 21.72 -28.01 -12.33
N LEU A 4 20.61 -28.69 -12.64
CA LEU A 4 19.29 -28.06 -12.80
C LEU A 4 19.00 -27.18 -11.57
N PRO A 5 18.41 -25.98 -11.73
CA PRO A 5 17.99 -25.19 -10.59
C PRO A 5 16.99 -26.01 -9.78
N MET A 6 17.40 -26.37 -8.57
CA MET A 6 16.58 -26.99 -7.54
C MET A 6 15.25 -26.24 -7.48
N ALA A 7 14.14 -26.94 -7.76
CA ALA A 7 12.80 -26.39 -7.61
C ALA A 7 12.68 -25.74 -6.22
N LEU A 8 12.50 -24.41 -6.20
CA LEU A 8 12.39 -23.65 -4.97
C LEU A 8 11.20 -24.18 -4.17
N PRO A 9 11.34 -24.45 -2.86
CA PRO A 9 10.23 -24.91 -2.04
C PRO A 9 9.12 -23.85 -2.01
N PRO A 10 7.84 -24.24 -1.94
CA PRO A 10 6.68 -23.35 -2.02
C PRO A 10 6.56 -22.31 -0.87
N SER A 11 7.54 -22.22 0.03
CA SER A 11 7.66 -21.13 1.01
C SER A 11 8.51 -19.94 0.54
N LYS A 12 9.12 -20.03 -0.65
CA LYS A 12 10.03 -19.02 -1.22
C LYS A 12 9.44 -18.19 -2.37
N TYR A 13 8.14 -18.20 -2.57
CA TYR A 13 7.53 -16.94 -3.01
C TYR A 13 7.73 -15.98 -1.86
N SER A 14 8.68 -15.06 -2.02
CA SER A 14 8.89 -13.94 -1.11
C SER A 14 7.51 -13.47 -0.64
N GLY A 15 7.18 -13.75 0.63
CA GLY A 15 6.13 -13.03 1.32
C GLY A 15 6.65 -11.62 1.42
N THR A 16 6.49 -10.84 0.35
CA THR A 16 7.00 -9.49 0.24
C THR A 16 6.38 -8.74 1.39
N ILE A 17 7.19 -8.39 2.38
CA ILE A 17 6.77 -7.51 3.46
C ILE A 17 6.23 -6.27 2.76
N MET A 18 4.93 -5.99 2.95
CA MET A 18 4.29 -4.87 2.29
C MET A 18 5.12 -3.62 2.57
N THR A 19 5.56 -2.96 1.51
CA THR A 19 6.36 -1.75 1.59
C THR A 19 5.45 -0.54 1.72
N LEU A 20 6.03 0.61 2.08
CA LEU A 20 5.27 1.85 2.10
C LEU A 20 4.78 2.20 0.68
N THR A 21 5.61 1.93 -0.34
CA THR A 21 5.27 2.13 -1.74
C THR A 21 4.04 1.31 -2.14
N ASP A 22 3.99 0.02 -1.78
CA ASP A 22 2.81 -0.81 -2.05
C ASP A 22 1.55 -0.25 -1.40
N ALA A 23 1.68 0.26 -0.17
CA ALA A 23 0.56 0.88 0.54
C ALA A 23 0.08 2.16 -0.15
N VAL A 24 0.99 3.02 -0.60
CA VAL A 24 0.67 4.22 -1.36
C VAL A 24 -0.03 3.88 -2.68
N ILE A 25 0.45 2.89 -3.42
CA ILE A 25 -0.19 2.41 -4.67
C ILE A 25 -1.63 1.96 -4.40
N VAL A 26 -1.87 1.20 -3.32
CA VAL A 26 -3.23 0.76 -2.97
C VAL A 26 -4.15 1.96 -2.65
N LEU A 27 -3.64 3.02 -2.02
CA LEU A 27 -4.44 4.22 -1.74
C LEU A 27 -4.74 5.03 -3.00
N LEU A 28 -3.76 5.17 -3.90
CA LEU A 28 -3.94 5.81 -5.21
C LEU A 28 -5.00 5.05 -6.03
N LEU A 29 -4.95 3.72 -6.03
CA LEU A 29 -5.96 2.88 -6.69
C LEU A 29 -7.34 3.01 -6.03
N ALA A 30 -7.41 3.07 -4.71
CA ALA A 30 -8.68 3.26 -4.00
C ALA A 30 -9.33 4.61 -4.35
N GLU A 31 -8.53 5.68 -4.46
CA GLU A 31 -8.99 6.98 -4.95
C GLU A 31 -9.50 6.88 -6.39
N ARG A 32 -8.74 6.26 -7.30
CA ARG A 32 -9.11 6.17 -8.73
C ARG A 32 -10.34 5.30 -8.99
N ILE A 33 -10.52 4.20 -8.25
CA ILE A 33 -11.61 3.24 -8.48
C ILE A 33 -12.90 3.71 -7.79
N HIS A 34 -12.79 4.21 -6.55
CA HIS A 34 -13.97 4.53 -5.74
C HIS A 34 -14.23 6.03 -5.61
N GLY A 35 -13.19 6.87 -5.62
CA GLY A 35 -13.32 8.32 -5.53
C GLY A 35 -13.89 8.86 -4.22
N THR A 36 -13.98 8.02 -3.17
CA THR A 36 -14.58 8.41 -1.88
C THR A 36 -13.60 8.34 -0.71
N ASP A 37 -13.79 9.25 0.25
CA ASP A 37 -13.02 9.25 1.49
C ASP A 37 -13.17 7.95 2.28
N GLU A 38 -14.37 7.36 2.30
CA GLU A 38 -14.62 6.11 3.01
C GLU A 38 -13.78 4.95 2.44
N ALA A 39 -13.72 4.82 1.12
CA ALA A 39 -12.91 3.80 0.46
C ALA A 39 -11.44 3.95 0.80
N ILE A 40 -10.92 5.18 0.80
CA ILE A 40 -9.53 5.47 1.15
C ILE A 40 -9.26 5.14 2.63
N ARG A 41 -10.15 5.50 3.55
CA ARG A 41 -10.00 5.15 4.98
C ARG A 41 -9.99 3.64 5.19
N LYS A 42 -10.89 2.92 4.53
CA LYS A 42 -10.98 1.45 4.61
C LYS A 42 -9.70 0.81 4.07
N SER A 43 -9.24 1.26 2.91
CA SER A 43 -7.99 0.81 2.30
C SER A 43 -6.79 1.10 3.21
N ALA A 44 -6.66 2.32 3.74
CA ALA A 44 -5.59 2.71 4.67
C ALA A 44 -5.54 1.82 5.93
N LYS A 45 -6.69 1.56 6.56
CA LYS A 45 -6.77 0.64 7.71
C LYS A 45 -6.38 -0.79 7.35
N ASN A 46 -6.72 -1.25 6.15
CA ASN A 46 -6.39 -2.60 5.69
C ASN A 46 -4.89 -2.76 5.40
N VAL A 47 -4.27 -1.80 4.71
CA VAL A 47 -2.84 -1.85 4.40
C VAL A 47 -1.96 -1.58 5.62
N ALA A 48 -2.43 -0.77 6.58
CA ALA A 48 -1.73 -0.57 7.87
C ALA A 48 -1.46 -1.90 8.58
N LYS A 49 -2.41 -2.85 8.56
CA LYS A 49 -2.26 -4.16 9.20
C LYS A 49 -1.18 -5.02 8.54
N LYS A 50 -0.91 -4.79 7.25
CA LYS A 50 0.06 -5.53 6.43
C LYS A 50 1.47 -4.93 6.49
N LEU A 51 1.61 -3.68 6.93
CA LEU A 51 2.89 -3.00 7.11
C LEU A 51 3.60 -3.41 8.42
N PRO A 52 4.95 -3.35 8.46
CA PRO A 52 5.71 -3.37 9.70
C PRO A 52 5.24 -2.27 10.65
N ARG A 53 5.24 -2.54 11.97
CA ARG A 53 4.70 -1.62 12.99
C ARG A 53 5.21 -0.18 12.85
N SER A 54 6.50 0.00 12.59
CA SER A 54 7.15 1.31 12.43
C SER A 54 6.63 2.14 11.25
N LYS A 55 5.96 1.53 10.28
CA LYS A 55 5.45 2.20 9.07
C LYS A 55 3.93 2.40 9.07
N ARG A 56 3.23 2.00 10.14
CA ARG A 56 1.76 2.05 10.20
C ARG A 56 1.22 3.45 10.45
N ASP A 57 2.00 4.32 11.08
CA ASP A 57 1.54 5.63 11.54
C ASP A 57 1.03 6.50 10.40
N LEU A 58 1.70 6.50 9.25
CA LEU A 58 1.26 7.24 8.07
C LEU A 58 -0.13 6.77 7.60
N MET A 59 -0.38 5.45 7.57
CA MET A 59 -1.67 4.91 7.14
C MET A 59 -2.78 5.27 8.13
N TYR A 60 -2.50 5.24 9.43
CA TYR A 60 -3.47 5.66 10.43
C TYR A 60 -3.72 7.17 10.41
N HIS A 61 -2.70 7.97 10.09
CA HIS A 61 -2.84 9.40 9.89
C HIS A 61 -3.79 9.70 8.71
N ILE A 62 -3.56 9.06 7.56
CA ILE A 62 -4.46 9.19 6.39
C ILE A 62 -5.88 8.73 6.76
N ALA A 63 -6.03 7.58 7.42
CA ALA A 63 -7.34 7.06 7.80
C ALA A 63 -8.12 7.97 8.78
N LYS A 64 -7.43 8.81 9.55
CA LYS A 64 -8.01 9.76 10.50
C LYS A 64 -8.17 11.18 9.94
N SER A 65 -7.53 11.51 8.81
CA SER A 65 -7.64 12.82 8.15
C SER A 65 -9.10 13.19 7.88
N GLN A 66 -9.47 14.47 7.91
CA GLN A 66 -10.83 14.89 7.53
C GLN A 66 -11.11 14.67 6.04
N ARG A 67 -10.09 14.87 5.19
CA ARG A 67 -10.19 14.82 3.73
C ARG A 67 -9.09 13.92 3.14
N PRO A 68 -9.18 12.59 3.33
CA PRO A 68 -8.15 11.67 2.85
C PRO A 68 -8.04 11.62 1.32
N SER A 69 -9.12 11.82 0.57
CA SER A 69 -9.07 11.92 -0.91
C SER A 69 -8.19 13.06 -1.39
N GLU A 70 -8.33 14.25 -0.82
CA GLU A 70 -7.51 15.42 -1.16
C GLU A 70 -6.03 15.15 -0.88
N MET A 71 -5.71 14.54 0.26
CA MET A 71 -4.35 14.14 0.60
C MET A 71 -3.75 13.15 -0.41
N ILE A 72 -4.51 12.14 -0.83
CA ILE A 72 -4.05 11.18 -1.85
C ILE A 72 -3.88 11.84 -3.23
N ARG A 73 -4.78 12.77 -3.60
CA ARG A 73 -4.63 13.56 -4.83
C ARG A 73 -3.38 14.43 -4.82
N HIS A 74 -3.08 15.08 -3.70
CA HIS A 74 -1.83 15.84 -3.55
C HIS A 74 -0.59 14.95 -3.71
N ILE A 75 -0.61 13.74 -3.16
CA ILE A 75 0.48 12.77 -3.36
C ILE A 75 0.58 12.39 -4.84
N ALA A 76 -0.55 12.14 -5.52
CA ALA A 76 -0.55 11.79 -6.94
C ALA A 76 0.05 12.90 -7.81
N LEU A 77 -0.33 14.16 -7.56
CA LEU A 77 0.20 15.31 -8.31
C LEU A 77 1.72 15.42 -8.21
N GLY A 78 2.30 15.17 -7.04
CA GLY A 78 3.76 15.21 -6.87
C GLY A 78 4.51 14.00 -7.47
N LEU A 79 3.82 13.05 -8.12
CA LEU A 79 4.43 11.94 -8.85
C LEU A 79 4.41 12.12 -10.37
N ASP A 80 3.60 13.05 -10.88
CA ASP A 80 3.50 13.37 -12.31
C ASP A 80 4.56 14.41 -12.75
N ASP A 81 5.30 14.99 -11.79
CA ASP A 81 6.46 15.89 -11.96
C ASP A 81 7.79 15.13 -12.04
#